data_AF-N1WPS3-F1
#
_entry.id   AF-N1WPS3-F1
#
_cell.length_a   1.000
_cell.length_b   1.000
_cell.length_c   1.000
_cell.angle_alpha   90.00
_cell.angle_beta   90.00
_cell.angle_gamma   90.00
#
_symmetry.space_group_name_H-M   'P 1'
#
loop_
_entity.id
_entity.type
_entity.pdbx_description
1 polymer ?
#
loop_
_entity_poly.entity_id
_entity_poly.type
_entity_poly.pdbx_seq_one_letter_code
_entity_poly.pdbx_strand_id
1 'polypeptide(L)'
;MKFAIRKQVQAGKKTRYFLSDNDSLFGKRFTKYLVRIGIKHKKTSFHSPWQNCYAERKTQCLTLYGSFGRVKTCRNEFLDFFIPINQYHLEKKLEEFIHFYNHHRTHLALNKDSPVPSPILIRPSVGSGKLISTPVLGGLYHTYSYKSV
;
A
#
# COMPACT_ATOMS: atom_id res chain seq x y z
N MET A 1 8.29 11.82 3.86
CA MET A 1 9.39 11.07 3.19
C MET A 1 10.59 10.72 4.07
N LYS A 2 11.29 11.67 4.72
CA LYS A 2 12.39 11.30 5.66
C LYS A 2 11.93 10.33 6.75
N PHE A 3 10.75 10.57 7.32
CA PHE A 3 10.13 9.69 8.31
C PHE A 3 9.86 8.28 7.77
N ALA A 4 9.34 8.17 6.55
CA ALA A 4 9.10 6.89 5.88
C ALA A 4 10.39 6.07 5.70
N ILE A 5 11.47 6.71 5.25
CA ILE A 5 12.78 6.06 5.09
C ILE A 5 13.34 5.61 6.44
N ARG A 6 13.26 6.45 7.47
CA ARG A 6 13.69 6.08 8.84
C ARG A 6 12.90 4.88 9.36
N LYS A 7 11.59 4.83 9.14
CA LYS A 7 10.74 3.71 9.56
C LYS A 7 11.09 2.41 8.83
N GLN A 8 11.44 2.48 7.54
CA GLN A 8 11.89 1.32 6.76
C GLN A 8 13.25 0.80 7.24
N VAL A 9 14.19 1.70 7.52
CA VAL A 9 15.50 1.36 8.12
C VAL A 9 15.32 0.74 9.50
N GLN A 10 14.42 1.30 10.32
CA GLN A 10 14.11 0.79 11.66
C GLN A 10 13.38 -0.57 11.63
N ALA A 11 12.59 -0.83 10.59
CA ALA A 11 11.97 -2.14 10.34
C ALA A 11 12.95 -3.20 9.80
N GLY A 12 14.27 -2.92 9.78
CA GLY A 12 15.31 -3.86 9.35
C GLY A 12 15.36 -4.13 7.84
N LYS A 13 14.58 -3.42 7.03
CA LYS A 13 14.56 -3.64 5.57
C LYS A 13 15.78 -2.98 4.91
N LYS A 14 16.69 -3.80 4.40
CA LYS A 14 17.92 -3.34 3.72
C LYS A 14 17.63 -2.81 2.31
N THR A 15 17.16 -1.57 2.23
CA THR A 15 16.88 -0.89 0.95
C THR A 15 18.19 -0.42 0.32
N ARG A 16 18.60 -0.99 -0.82
CA ARG A 16 19.86 -0.62 -1.49
C ARG A 16 19.71 0.57 -2.46
N TYR A 17 18.53 0.72 -3.04
CA TYR A 17 18.25 1.73 -4.06
C TYR A 17 16.96 2.48 -3.73
N PHE A 18 16.96 3.78 -3.95
CA PHE A 18 15.77 4.63 -3.93
C PHE A 18 15.57 5.18 -5.33
N LEU A 19 14.41 4.93 -5.94
CA LEU A 19 14.02 5.48 -7.22
C LEU A 19 13.11 6.69 -6.98
N SER A 20 13.40 7.82 -7.60
CA SER A 20 12.56 9.02 -7.59
C SER A 20 12.35 9.57 -8.99
N ASP A 21 11.32 10.39 -9.15
CA ASP A 21 11.18 11.26 -10.31
C ASP A 21 12.14 12.45 -10.25
N ASN A 22 12.10 13.28 -11.27
CA ASN A 22 12.92 14.50 -11.34
C ASN A 22 12.29 15.70 -10.61
N ASP A 23 11.35 15.49 -9.69
CA ASP A 23 10.77 16.59 -8.93
C ASP A 23 11.87 17.30 -8.10
N SER A 24 11.74 18.63 -8.05
CA SER A 24 12.51 19.55 -7.21
C SER A 24 12.64 19.10 -5.75
N LEU A 25 11.62 18.41 -5.22
CA LEU A 25 11.63 17.82 -3.87
C LEU A 25 12.76 16.79 -3.67
N PHE A 26 13.15 16.06 -4.74
CA PHE A 26 14.23 15.08 -4.75
C PHE A 26 15.57 15.68 -5.21
N GLY A 27 15.82 16.92 -4.82
CA GLY A 27 17.04 17.65 -5.13
C GLY A 27 18.31 17.06 -4.49
N LYS A 28 19.41 17.81 -4.65
CA LYS A 28 20.76 17.42 -4.19
C LYS A 28 20.80 17.15 -2.68
N ARG A 29 20.06 17.91 -1.88
CA ARG A 29 20.02 17.76 -0.40
C ARG A 29 19.45 16.41 0.03
N PHE A 30 18.40 15.95 -0.63
CA PHE A 30 17.78 14.66 -0.35
C PHE A 30 18.66 13.50 -0.81
N THR A 31 19.30 13.65 -1.98
CA THR A 31 20.28 12.69 -2.49
C THR A 31 21.45 12.48 -1.51
N LYS A 32 22.03 13.57 -0.99
CA LYS A 32 23.10 13.50 0.02
C LYS A 32 22.65 12.79 1.30
N TYR A 33 21.41 13.02 1.73
CA TYR A 33 20.84 12.32 2.89
C TYR A 33 20.72 10.81 2.66
N LEU A 34 20.22 10.39 1.49
CA LEU A 34 20.11 8.97 1.13
C LEU A 34 21.47 8.27 1.06
N VAL A 35 22.47 8.92 0.46
CA VAL A 35 23.83 8.36 0.39
C VAL A 35 24.44 8.19 1.79
N ARG A 36 24.19 9.15 2.70
CA ARG A 36 24.67 9.07 4.10
C ARG A 36 24.09 7.88 4.86
N ILE A 37 22.85 7.48 4.57
CA ILE A 37 22.21 6.30 5.16
C ILE A 37 22.50 5.00 4.38
N GLY A 38 23.40 5.05 3.38
CA GLY A 38 23.81 3.88 2.60
C GLY A 38 22.87 3.49 1.45
N ILE A 39 21.94 4.37 1.05
CA ILE A 39 20.96 4.11 -0.01
C ILE A 39 21.39 4.84 -1.29
N LYS A 40 21.51 4.12 -2.41
CA LYS A 40 21.84 4.72 -3.71
C LYS A 40 20.59 5.36 -4.32
N HIS A 41 20.65 6.66 -4.57
CA HIS A 41 19.58 7.39 -5.24
C HIS A 41 19.68 7.24 -6.76
N LYS A 42 18.63 6.74 -7.40
CA LYS A 42 18.46 6.73 -8.86
C LYS A 42 17.28 7.62 -9.23
N LYS A 43 17.45 8.47 -10.24
CA LYS A 43 16.38 9.28 -10.80
C LYS A 43 15.87 8.65 -12.09
N THR A 44 14.60 8.86 -12.41
CA THR A 44 14.05 8.53 -13.72
C THR A 44 14.68 9.42 -14.80
N SER A 45 14.80 8.86 -16.00
CA SER A 45 15.20 9.59 -17.20
C SER A 45 14.18 10.68 -17.52
N PHE A 46 14.68 11.77 -18.09
CA PHE A 46 13.85 12.90 -18.50
C PHE A 46 12.83 12.47 -19.55
N HIS A 47 11.56 12.89 -19.41
CA HIS A 47 10.44 12.48 -20.27
C HIS A 47 10.19 10.96 -20.35
N SER A 48 10.51 10.21 -19.30
CA SER A 48 10.27 8.76 -19.27
C SER A 48 9.22 8.34 -18.24
N PRO A 49 7.92 8.64 -18.46
CA PRO A 49 6.86 8.31 -17.51
C PRO A 49 6.74 6.80 -17.25
N TRP A 50 7.10 5.96 -18.23
CA TRP A 50 7.06 4.51 -18.08
C TRP A 50 8.02 3.96 -17.01
N GLN A 51 9.07 4.69 -16.66
CA GLN A 51 10.01 4.28 -15.61
C GLN A 51 9.42 4.48 -14.20
N ASN A 52 8.40 5.34 -14.07
CA ASN A 52 7.68 5.57 -12.82
C ASN A 52 6.41 4.71 -12.71
N CYS A 53 6.15 3.82 -13.67
CA CYS A 53 4.98 2.94 -13.72
C CYS A 53 4.70 2.25 -12.39
N TYR A 54 5.75 1.78 -11.70
CA TYR A 54 5.57 1.13 -10.42
C TYR A 54 5.07 2.11 -9.35
N ALA A 55 5.61 3.32 -9.22
CA ALA A 55 5.11 4.25 -8.22
C ALA A 55 3.69 4.72 -8.55
N GLU A 56 3.39 4.95 -9.83
CA GLU A 56 2.06 5.41 -10.28
C GLU A 56 0.99 4.32 -10.17
N ARG A 57 1.37 3.05 -10.28
CA ARG A 57 0.45 1.91 -10.28
C ARG A 57 0.39 1.15 -8.95
N LYS A 58 1.37 1.31 -8.03
CA LYS A 58 1.79 0.14 -7.22
C LYS A 58 0.72 -0.52 -6.37
N THR A 59 0.78 -1.84 -6.55
CA THR A 59 0.07 -3.02 -6.05
C THR A 59 0.37 -3.39 -4.60
N GLN A 60 0.93 -2.49 -3.80
CA GLN A 60 1.20 -2.76 -2.38
C GLN A 60 1.16 -1.47 -1.57
N CYS A 61 0.35 -1.49 -0.52
CA CYS A 61 0.05 -0.33 0.30
C CYS A 61 0.96 -0.28 1.53
N LEU A 62 2.29 -0.32 1.35
CA LEU A 62 3.21 -0.19 2.47
C LEU A 62 3.81 1.21 2.52
N THR A 63 3.16 2.14 3.22
CA THR A 63 3.74 3.02 4.25
C THR A 63 2.70 4.05 4.73
N LEU A 64 2.54 4.13 6.05
CA LEU A 64 1.54 4.92 6.76
C LEU A 64 1.71 6.45 6.73
N TYR A 65 2.87 7.00 6.35
CA TYR A 65 3.05 8.46 6.42
C TYR A 65 3.96 8.99 5.30
N GLY A 66 3.35 9.50 4.24
CA GLY A 66 3.96 10.49 3.35
C GLY A 66 4.67 9.96 2.11
N SER A 67 3.90 9.76 1.05
CA SER A 67 4.02 10.59 -0.16
C SER A 67 2.75 10.41 -0.98
N PHE A 68 2.24 11.49 -1.55
CA PHE A 68 1.06 11.59 -2.41
C PHE A 68 1.22 10.82 -3.75
N GLY A 69 2.03 9.77 -3.81
CA GLY A 69 2.22 8.89 -4.97
C GLY A 69 1.25 7.71 -5.01
N ARG A 70 0.13 7.81 -4.28
CA ARG A 70 -0.86 6.74 -4.06
C ARG A 70 -2.07 6.87 -4.99
N VAL A 71 -1.97 7.73 -6.00
CA VAL A 71 -3.15 8.40 -6.55
C VAL A 71 -4.04 7.41 -7.27
N LYS A 72 -3.55 6.65 -8.26
CA LYS A 72 -4.48 6.02 -9.21
C LYS A 72 -5.34 4.91 -8.60
N THR A 73 -4.73 3.94 -7.92
CA THR A 73 -5.48 2.82 -7.33
C THR A 73 -6.33 3.29 -6.16
N CYS A 74 -5.79 4.07 -5.21
CA CYS A 74 -6.57 4.54 -4.08
C CYS A 74 -7.67 5.52 -4.51
N ARG A 75 -7.45 6.32 -5.55
CA ARG A 75 -8.46 7.23 -6.09
C ARG A 75 -9.58 6.43 -6.74
N ASN A 76 -9.24 5.62 -7.75
CA ASN A 76 -10.23 4.88 -8.52
C ASN A 76 -11.00 3.83 -7.70
N GLU A 77 -10.37 3.27 -6.66
CA GLU A 77 -10.98 2.19 -5.86
C GLU A 77 -11.62 2.70 -4.56
N PHE A 78 -11.21 3.84 -4.01
CA PHE A 78 -11.70 4.34 -2.72
C PHE A 78 -12.14 5.80 -2.77
N LEU A 79 -11.26 6.75 -3.13
CA LEU A 79 -11.57 8.18 -3.01
C LEU A 79 -12.63 8.66 -4.01
N ASP A 80 -12.84 7.98 -5.13
CA ASP A 80 -13.91 8.31 -6.08
C ASP A 80 -15.30 7.94 -5.52
N PHE A 81 -15.38 7.05 -4.53
CA PHE A 81 -16.63 6.60 -3.89
C PHE A 81 -16.82 7.12 -2.46
N PHE A 82 -15.83 7.83 -1.92
CA PHE A 82 -15.79 8.26 -0.54
C PHE A 82 -15.68 9.78 -0.43
N ILE A 83 -16.64 10.39 0.26
CA ILE A 83 -16.62 11.83 0.54
C ILE A 83 -16.02 12.04 1.95
N PRO A 84 -14.80 12.60 2.06
CA PRO A 84 -14.20 12.87 3.35
C PRO A 84 -14.91 14.02 4.07
N ILE A 85 -15.27 13.80 5.33
CA ILE A 85 -15.93 14.82 6.18
C ILE A 85 -14.88 15.74 6.84
N ASN A 86 -13.76 15.16 7.27
CA ASN A 86 -12.63 15.89 7.85
C ASN A 86 -11.32 15.10 7.63
N GLN A 87 -10.17 15.70 7.96
CA GLN A 87 -8.87 15.07 7.81
C GLN A 87 -8.77 13.75 8.59
N TYR A 88 -9.22 13.74 9.84
CA TYR A 88 -9.17 12.55 10.69
C TYR A 88 -9.96 11.38 10.10
N HIS A 89 -11.15 11.65 9.55
CA HIS A 89 -12.02 10.68 8.91
C HIS A 89 -11.33 10.08 7.67
N LEU A 90 -10.71 10.94 6.85
CA LEU A 90 -9.94 10.49 5.70
C LEU A 90 -8.74 9.62 6.12
N GLU A 91 -7.98 10.04 7.13
CA GLU A 91 -6.84 9.28 7.63
C GLU A 91 -7.27 7.91 8.16
N LYS A 92 -8.34 7.85 8.96
CA LYS A 92 -8.87 6.59 9.50
C LYS A 92 -9.34 5.64 8.40
N LYS A 93 -10.05 6.16 7.40
CA LYS A 93 -10.53 5.33 6.29
C LYS A 93 -9.41 4.93 5.34
N LEU A 94 -8.39 5.77 5.16
CA LEU A 94 -7.17 5.37 4.46
C LEU A 94 -6.43 4.25 5.20
N GLU A 95 -6.31 4.32 6.53
CA GLU A 95 -5.72 3.23 7.33
C GLU A 95 -6.48 1.91 7.14
N GLU A 96 -7.81 1.96 7.17
CA GLU A 96 -8.69 0.80 6.92
C GLU A 96 -8.51 0.24 5.51
N PHE A 97 -8.47 1.10 4.48
CA PHE A 97 -8.22 0.70 3.09
C PHE A 97 -6.84 0.06 2.92
N ILE A 98 -5.80 0.64 3.54
CA ILE A 98 -4.43 0.11 3.52
C ILE A 98 -4.38 -1.31 4.10
N HIS A 99 -5.05 -1.50 5.23
CA HIS A 99 -5.12 -2.81 5.88
C HIS A 99 -5.81 -3.83 4.99
N PHE A 100 -6.99 -3.49 4.46
CA PHE A 100 -7.71 -4.36 3.53
C PHE A 100 -6.88 -4.72 2.29
N TYR A 101 -6.25 -3.73 1.67
CA TYR A 101 -5.46 -3.92 0.46
C TYR A 101 -4.26 -4.85 0.69
N ASN A 102 -3.60 -4.74 1.84
CA ASN A 102 -2.40 -5.54 2.14
C ASN A 102 -2.72 -6.96 2.63
N HIS A 103 -3.87 -7.17 3.28
CA HIS A 103 -4.18 -8.45 3.93
C HIS A 103 -5.24 -9.29 3.22
N HIS A 104 -6.10 -8.66 2.41
CA HIS A 104 -7.27 -9.34 1.84
C HIS A 104 -7.40 -9.19 0.33
N ARG A 105 -6.89 -8.10 -0.26
CA ARG A 105 -6.97 -7.93 -1.71
C ARG A 105 -5.97 -8.84 -2.40
N THR A 106 -6.49 -9.63 -3.32
CA THR A 106 -5.69 -10.54 -4.14
C THR A 106 -5.06 -9.79 -5.31
N HIS A 107 -3.82 -10.13 -5.64
CA HIS A 107 -3.11 -9.53 -6.76
C HIS A 107 -2.71 -10.58 -7.77
N LEU A 108 -3.07 -10.37 -9.05
CA LEU A 108 -2.68 -11.27 -10.14
C LEU A 108 -1.16 -11.43 -10.24
N ALA A 109 -0.41 -10.36 -9.98
CA ALA A 109 1.06 -10.39 -9.98
C ALA A 109 1.67 -11.22 -8.83
N LEU A 110 0.87 -11.57 -7.81
CA LEU A 110 1.27 -12.36 -6.65
C LEU A 110 0.56 -13.71 -6.63
N ASN A 111 0.33 -14.33 -7.80
CA ASN A 111 -0.39 -15.61 -7.91
C ASN A 111 -1.78 -15.61 -7.24
N LYS A 112 -2.48 -14.46 -7.29
CA LYS A 112 -3.78 -14.24 -6.63
C LYS A 112 -3.71 -14.26 -5.09
N ASP A 113 -2.53 -14.07 -4.51
CA ASP A 113 -2.34 -13.88 -3.07
C ASP A 113 -2.33 -12.38 -2.70
N SER A 114 -2.42 -12.10 -1.41
CA SER A 114 -2.29 -10.76 -0.84
C SER A 114 -0.82 -10.41 -0.54
N PRO A 115 -0.45 -9.12 -0.50
CA PRO A 115 0.94 -8.71 -0.27
C PRO A 115 1.48 -9.12 1.10
N VAL A 116 0.60 -9.20 2.10
CA VAL A 116 0.84 -9.90 3.35
C VAL A 116 0.09 -11.22 3.24
N PRO A 117 0.77 -12.38 3.29
CA PRO A 117 0.11 -13.67 3.20
C PRO A 117 -0.97 -13.79 4.27
N SER A 118 -2.18 -14.14 3.83
CA SER A 118 -3.28 -14.47 4.73
C SER A 118 -3.46 -15.98 4.76
N PRO A 119 -3.87 -16.56 5.91
CA PRO A 119 -4.14 -17.98 5.98
C PRO A 119 -5.25 -18.37 5.00
N ILE A 120 -5.06 -19.46 4.27
CA ILE A 120 -6.06 -20.00 3.34
C ILE A 120 -7.29 -20.38 4.16
N LEU A 121 -8.44 -19.82 3.80
CA LEU A 121 -9.71 -20.12 4.44
C LEU A 121 -10.20 -21.49 3.97
N ILE A 122 -10.01 -22.50 4.81
CA ILE A 122 -10.51 -23.85 4.58
C ILE A 122 -11.92 -23.94 5.19
N ARG A 123 -12.88 -24.44 4.41
CA ARG A 123 -14.23 -24.73 4.93
C ARG A 123 -14.10 -25.81 6.01
N PRO A 124 -14.65 -25.63 7.22
CA PRO A 124 -14.63 -26.66 8.25
C PRO A 124 -15.19 -27.98 7.72
N SER A 125 -14.43 -29.07 7.88
CA SER A 125 -14.84 -30.42 7.46
C SER A 125 -15.88 -31.05 8.38
N VAL A 126 -16.00 -30.53 9.61
CA VAL A 126 -16.90 -31.01 10.66
C VAL A 126 -17.90 -29.89 10.98
N GLY A 127 -19.20 -30.16 10.82
CA GLY A 127 -20.27 -29.19 11.00
C GLY A 127 -20.62 -28.37 9.74
N SER A 128 -21.72 -27.61 9.80
CA SER A 128 -22.11 -26.68 8.73
C SER A 128 -21.31 -25.38 8.85
N GLY A 129 -20.12 -25.31 8.24
CA GLY A 129 -19.35 -24.07 8.18
C GLY A 129 -20.14 -22.95 7.50
N LYS A 130 -20.54 -21.91 8.26
CA LYS A 130 -21.27 -20.76 7.73
C LYS A 130 -20.28 -19.72 7.24
N LEU A 131 -20.46 -19.26 6.00
CA LEU A 131 -19.69 -18.15 5.44
C LEU A 131 -20.25 -16.83 5.99
N ILE A 132 -19.38 -16.05 6.62
CA ILE A 132 -19.70 -14.73 7.16
C ILE A 132 -19.06 -13.69 6.25
N SER A 133 -19.86 -12.70 5.86
CA SER A 133 -19.39 -11.51 5.17
C SER A 133 -19.23 -10.37 6.17
N THR A 134 -18.06 -9.74 6.18
CA THR A 134 -17.77 -8.58 7.04
C THR A 134 -17.56 -7.35 6.15
N PRO A 135 -18.34 -6.27 6.33
CA PRO A 135 -18.19 -5.07 5.54
C PRO A 135 -16.90 -4.33 5.90
N VAL A 136 -16.26 -3.78 4.88
CA VAL A 136 -15.04 -2.97 4.96
C VAL A 136 -15.29 -1.64 4.25
N LEU A 137 -14.77 -0.54 4.81
CA LEU A 137 -14.98 0.83 4.33
C LEU A 137 -16.47 1.20 4.19
N GLY A 138 -17.25 0.85 5.21
CA GLY A 138 -18.69 1.12 5.20
C GLY A 138 -19.48 0.28 4.20
N GLY A 139 -18.94 -0.86 3.76
CA GLY A 139 -19.59 -1.79 2.83
C GLY A 139 -19.15 -1.65 1.38
N LEU A 140 -18.19 -0.77 1.08
CA LEU A 140 -17.57 -0.67 -0.25
C LEU A 140 -16.87 -1.99 -0.62
N TYR A 141 -16.28 -2.66 0.35
CA TYR A 141 -15.70 -3.98 0.22
C TYR A 141 -16.24 -4.94 1.26
N HIS A 142 -16.03 -6.23 1.03
CA HIS A 142 -16.38 -7.29 1.97
C HIS A 142 -15.23 -8.28 2.09
N THR A 143 -14.94 -8.69 3.32
CA THR A 143 -14.09 -9.84 3.61
C THR A 143 -14.96 -11.02 4.02
N TYR A 144 -14.48 -12.22 3.73
CA TYR A 144 -15.23 -13.44 3.99
C TYR A 144 -14.44 -14.33 4.94
N SER A 145 -15.12 -14.98 5.88
CA SER A 145 -14.52 -15.96 6.78
C SER A 145 -15.51 -17.08 7.08
N TYR A 146 -15.00 -18.28 7.39
CA TYR A 146 -15.83 -19.37 7.90
C TYR A 146 -15.91 -19.30 9.41
N LYS A 147 -17.12 -19.46 9.95
CA LYS A 147 -17.34 -19.70 11.38
C LYS A 147 -17.86 -21.12 11.54
N SER A 148 -17.25 -21.87 12.46
CA SER A 148 -17.83 -23.13 12.92
C SER A 148 -19.12 -22.81 13.66
N VAL A 149 -20.22 -23.38 13.17
CA VAL A 149 -21.53 -23.35 13.84
C VAL A 149 -21.68 -24.63 14.64
#